data_AF-A0AAD9BMA8-F1
#
_entry.id   AF-A0AAD9BMA8-F1
#
_cell.length_a   1.000
_cell.length_b   1.000
_cell.length_c   1.000
_cell.angle_alpha   90.00
_cell.angle_beta   90.00
_cell.angle_gamma   90.00
#
_symmetry.space_group_name_H-M   'P 1'
#
loop_
_entity.id
_entity.type
_entity.pdbx_description
1 polymer ?
#
loop_
_entity_poly.entity_id
_entity_poly.type
_entity_poly.pdbx_seq_one_letter_code
_entity_poly.pdbx_strand_id
1 'polypeptide(L)'
;MSTGRLLRTLSCVSDEDNGTSWQSNGVFLQPAWDYLQQNHCDLLGSPLFPVVLSITTYFLVVSLYTMLDLLAPTWPCINRYRLHPDTPVTWPDIWTTLGVTIYNHLLYIFPAAVAQWLWRPPVPLPCEAPTLCSFFLGIFACMIVFDSQYYLWHLLHHRVPWLYHMFHAVHHRYHQPFSLVTQYMSGWELFSVGFWTTIDPLLLQCHCLTTWGFMVLNIYISTEDHCGYDFPWSMNNVAPTPLQLPPSAPGEQVEMKGREN
;
A
#
# COMPACT_ATOMS: atom_id res chain seq x y z
N MET A 1 -2.50 -10.23 35.09
CA MET A 1 -2.57 -10.91 33.78
C MET A 1 -3.95 -11.51 33.66
N SER A 2 -4.74 -11.01 32.71
CA SER A 2 -6.21 -10.89 32.82
C SER A 2 -6.96 -12.16 32.45
N THR A 3 -7.90 -12.57 33.30
CA THR A 3 -8.93 -13.60 33.10
C THR A 3 -9.71 -13.44 31.79
N GLY A 4 -9.77 -12.23 31.23
CA GLY A 4 -10.38 -11.98 29.92
C GLY A 4 -9.62 -12.62 28.74
N ARG A 5 -8.31 -12.88 28.89
CA ARG A 5 -7.50 -13.54 27.85
C ARG A 5 -7.90 -15.00 27.71
N LEU A 6 -8.04 -15.70 28.84
CA LEU A 6 -8.48 -17.10 28.91
C LEU A 6 -9.91 -17.27 28.40
N LEU A 7 -10.83 -16.37 28.74
CA LEU A 7 -12.23 -16.49 28.31
C LEU A 7 -12.40 -16.34 26.79
N ARG A 8 -11.52 -15.58 26.12
CA ARG A 8 -11.60 -15.37 24.67
C ARG A 8 -10.91 -16.49 23.88
N THR A 9 -9.79 -17.03 24.36
CA THR A 9 -9.23 -18.30 23.84
C THR A 9 -10.19 -19.46 24.10
N LEU A 10 -10.82 -19.50 25.27
CA LEU A 10 -11.85 -20.49 25.56
C LEU A 10 -13.03 -20.33 24.61
N SER A 11 -13.46 -19.13 24.22
CA SER A 11 -14.57 -18.98 23.26
C SER A 11 -14.31 -19.53 21.85
N CYS A 12 -13.08 -19.54 21.32
CA CYS A 12 -12.79 -20.31 20.07
C CYS A 12 -12.61 -21.82 20.36
N VAL A 13 -12.28 -22.23 21.59
CA VAL A 13 -12.03 -23.63 21.97
C VAL A 13 -13.29 -24.35 22.50
N SER A 14 -14.25 -23.61 23.05
CA SER A 14 -15.42 -24.17 23.75
C SER A 14 -16.61 -24.47 22.85
N ASP A 15 -16.52 -24.15 21.56
CA ASP A 15 -17.45 -24.64 20.54
C ASP A 15 -17.07 -26.05 20.02
N GLU A 16 -15.98 -26.66 20.52
CA GLU A 16 -15.46 -27.94 20.00
C GLU A 16 -15.79 -29.21 20.82
N ASP A 17 -16.66 -29.18 21.84
CA ASP A 17 -16.88 -30.38 22.66
C ASP A 17 -18.34 -30.86 22.71
N ASN A 18 -18.95 -31.04 21.53
CA ASN A 18 -19.93 -32.11 21.38
C ASN A 18 -20.06 -32.65 19.95
N GLY A 19 -19.26 -33.67 19.65
CA GLY A 19 -19.55 -34.63 18.59
C GLY A 19 -18.89 -34.31 17.26
N THR A 20 -18.28 -35.37 16.70
CA THR A 20 -17.57 -35.44 15.43
C THR A 20 -16.22 -34.73 15.40
N SER A 21 -15.18 -35.55 15.45
CA SER A 21 -13.85 -35.27 14.91
C SER A 21 -13.97 -34.82 13.46
N TRP A 22 -14.19 -33.52 13.24
CA TRP A 22 -14.04 -32.94 11.92
C TRP A 22 -12.54 -32.91 11.65
N GLN A 23 -12.14 -33.70 10.67
CA GLN A 23 -10.86 -33.55 10.00
C GLN A 23 -10.59 -32.05 9.81
N SER A 24 -9.48 -31.55 10.35
CA SER A 24 -8.88 -30.34 9.83
C SER A 24 -8.52 -30.62 8.37
N ASN A 25 -9.48 -30.41 7.48
CA ASN A 25 -9.21 -30.37 6.05
C ASN A 25 -8.33 -29.14 5.85
N GLY A 26 -7.02 -29.40 5.85
CA GLY A 26 -5.97 -28.44 6.15
C GLY A 26 -6.00 -27.22 5.25
N VAL A 27 -6.45 -26.10 5.80
CA VAL A 27 -6.16 -24.79 5.23
C VAL A 27 -4.66 -24.55 5.43
N PHE A 28 -3.91 -24.45 4.33
CA PHE A 28 -2.44 -24.35 4.37
C PHE A 28 -1.92 -23.17 5.22
N LEU A 29 -2.67 -22.07 5.26
CA LEU A 29 -2.33 -20.88 6.05
C LEU A 29 -2.69 -21.01 7.54
N GLN A 30 -3.45 -22.04 7.95
CA GLN A 30 -3.98 -22.18 9.31
C GLN A 30 -2.87 -22.23 10.37
N PRO A 31 -1.78 -22.99 10.25
CA PRO A 31 -0.77 -23.05 11.30
C PRO A 31 -0.11 -21.68 11.56
N ALA A 32 0.12 -20.90 10.50
CA ALA A 32 0.65 -19.54 10.63
C ALA A 32 -0.40 -18.59 11.24
N TRP A 33 -1.66 -18.73 10.85
CA TRP A 33 -2.76 -17.94 11.39
C TRP A 33 -3.00 -18.23 12.88
N ASP A 34 -2.98 -19.49 13.29
CA ASP A 34 -3.08 -19.93 14.68
C ASP A 34 -1.95 -19.36 15.52
N TYR A 35 -0.71 -19.41 15.02
CA TYR A 35 0.44 -18.81 15.69
C TYR A 35 0.24 -17.30 15.90
N LEU A 36 -0.22 -16.59 14.85
CA LEU A 36 -0.47 -15.15 14.90
C LEU A 36 -1.60 -14.81 15.89
N GLN A 37 -2.70 -15.56 15.87
CA GLN A 37 -3.80 -15.36 16.82
C GLN A 37 -3.34 -15.64 18.25
N GLN A 38 -2.66 -16.75 18.52
CA GLN A 38 -2.26 -17.14 19.87
C GLN A 38 -1.25 -16.16 20.49
N ASN A 39 -0.31 -15.64 19.71
CA ASN A 39 0.78 -14.80 20.21
C ASN A 39 0.52 -13.30 20.07
N HIS A 40 -0.31 -12.89 19.10
CA HIS A 40 -0.47 -11.49 18.70
C HIS A 40 -1.93 -11.03 18.55
N CYS A 41 -2.94 -11.76 19.05
CA CYS A 41 -4.37 -11.37 18.94
C CYS A 41 -4.66 -9.92 19.31
N ASP A 42 -4.12 -9.42 20.44
CA ASP A 42 -4.35 -8.05 20.90
C ASP A 42 -3.81 -7.00 19.91
N LEU A 43 -2.65 -7.28 19.30
CA LEU A 43 -2.04 -6.43 18.27
C LEU A 43 -2.87 -6.49 16.99
N LEU A 44 -3.17 -7.70 16.49
CA LEU A 44 -3.87 -7.93 15.22
C LEU A 44 -5.32 -7.42 15.24
N GLY A 45 -6.00 -7.54 16.38
CA GLY A 45 -7.35 -7.01 16.57
C GLY A 45 -7.39 -5.50 16.78
N SER A 46 -6.24 -4.83 16.98
CA SER A 46 -6.20 -3.39 17.16
C SER A 46 -6.62 -2.67 15.88
N PRO A 47 -7.50 -1.66 15.96
CA PRO A 47 -7.77 -0.77 14.84
C PRO A 47 -6.51 -0.09 14.30
N LEU A 48 -5.45 0.06 15.10
CA LEU A 48 -4.21 0.70 14.66
C LEU A 48 -3.30 -0.22 13.84
N PHE A 49 -3.51 -1.54 13.88
CA PHE A 49 -2.61 -2.49 13.24
C PHE A 49 -2.45 -2.27 11.73
N PRO A 50 -3.51 -2.10 10.93
CA PRO A 50 -3.37 -1.82 9.50
C PRO A 50 -2.60 -0.52 9.20
N VAL A 51 -2.74 0.50 10.06
CA VAL A 51 -2.03 1.78 9.92
C VAL A 51 -0.54 1.58 10.15
N VAL A 52 -0.18 0.91 11.25
CA VAL A 52 1.23 0.61 11.58
C VAL A 52 1.85 -0.28 10.50
N LEU A 53 1.14 -1.32 10.07
CA LEU A 53 1.58 -2.21 8.99
C LEU A 53 1.89 -1.41 7.72
N SER A 54 0.98 -0.53 7.30
CA SER A 54 1.15 0.28 6.08
C SER A 54 2.33 1.24 6.18
N ILE A 55 2.44 1.98 7.29
CA ILE A 55 3.55 2.92 7.52
C ILE A 55 4.89 2.18 7.56
N THR A 56 4.97 1.06 8.29
CA THR A 56 6.20 0.26 8.38
C THR A 56 6.58 -0.31 7.02
N THR A 57 5.63 -0.88 6.26
CA THR A 57 5.90 -1.38 4.92
C THR A 57 6.40 -0.28 4.00
N TYR A 58 5.74 0.88 3.98
CA TYR A 58 6.17 2.00 3.15
C TYR A 58 7.61 2.42 3.45
N PHE A 59 7.93 2.70 4.72
CA PHE A 59 9.28 3.14 5.07
C PHE A 59 10.33 2.05 4.84
N LEU A 60 9.99 0.76 5.00
CA LEU A 60 10.89 -0.34 4.69
C LEU A 60 11.21 -0.40 3.20
N VAL A 61 10.18 -0.39 2.34
CA VAL A 61 10.35 -0.50 0.88
C VAL A 61 11.05 0.73 0.33
N VAL A 62 10.66 1.94 0.75
CA VAL A 62 11.32 3.17 0.33
C VAL A 62 12.77 3.24 0.81
N SER A 63 13.07 2.79 2.04
CA SER A 63 14.46 2.74 2.51
C SER A 63 15.32 1.82 1.65
N LEU A 64 14.77 0.69 1.20
CA LEU A 64 15.46 -0.22 0.28
C LEU A 64 15.79 0.47 -1.04
N TYR A 65 14.81 1.10 -1.70
CA TYR A 65 15.05 1.78 -2.98
C TYR A 65 15.91 3.03 -2.84
N THR A 66 15.74 3.80 -1.76
CA THR A 66 16.62 4.95 -1.47
C THR A 66 18.06 4.48 -1.25
N MET A 67 18.28 3.33 -0.61
CA MET A 67 19.62 2.74 -0.52
C MET A 67 20.17 2.41 -1.92
N LEU A 68 19.35 1.87 -2.82
CA LEU A 68 19.77 1.64 -4.21
C LEU A 68 20.13 2.96 -4.92
N ASP A 69 19.36 4.03 -4.71
CA ASP A 69 19.64 5.37 -5.28
C ASP A 69 21.01 5.88 -4.84
N LEU A 70 21.37 5.67 -3.58
CA LEU A 70 22.67 6.08 -3.01
C LEU A 70 23.83 5.19 -3.48
N LEU A 71 23.60 3.90 -3.71
CA LEU A 71 24.64 2.95 -4.16
C LEU A 71 24.88 3.00 -5.67
N ALA A 72 23.85 3.27 -6.46
CA ALA A 72 23.88 3.18 -7.93
C ALA A 72 25.04 3.97 -8.58
N PRO A 73 25.38 5.21 -8.16
CA PRO A 73 26.51 5.94 -8.73
C PRO A 73 27.85 5.20 -8.61
N THR A 74 28.00 4.35 -7.60
CA THR A 74 29.23 3.59 -7.34
C THR A 74 29.20 2.16 -7.86
N TRP A 75 28.01 1.57 -8.06
CA TRP A 75 27.82 0.16 -8.37
C TRP A 75 27.19 -0.02 -9.76
N PRO A 76 27.98 -0.37 -10.80
CA PRO A 76 27.48 -0.49 -12.19
C PRO A 76 26.37 -1.53 -12.37
N CYS A 77 26.36 -2.58 -11.54
CA CYS A 77 25.33 -3.62 -11.58
C CYS A 77 23.94 -3.12 -11.16
N ILE A 78 23.86 -2.06 -10.37
CA ILE A 78 22.61 -1.38 -10.00
C ILE A 78 22.31 -0.27 -11.02
N ASN A 79 23.33 0.53 -11.39
CA ASN A 79 23.17 1.67 -12.28
C ASN A 79 22.59 1.29 -13.65
N ARG A 80 22.89 0.08 -14.15
CA ARG A 80 22.34 -0.44 -15.42
C ARG A 80 20.82 -0.54 -15.46
N TYR A 81 20.15 -0.54 -14.32
CA TYR A 81 18.69 -0.63 -14.22
C TYR A 81 18.03 0.73 -14.00
N ARG A 82 18.79 1.83 -13.87
CA ARG A 82 18.18 3.16 -13.70
C ARG A 82 17.56 3.63 -15.00
N LEU A 83 16.32 4.12 -14.91
CA LEU A 83 15.60 4.69 -16.05
C LEU A 83 16.25 6.00 -16.54
N HIS A 84 16.76 6.80 -15.61
CA HIS A 84 17.37 8.10 -15.91
C HIS A 84 18.77 8.23 -15.27
N PRO A 85 19.81 7.64 -15.89
CA PRO A 85 21.16 7.60 -15.33
C PRO A 85 21.79 8.98 -15.12
N ASP A 86 21.49 9.94 -16.02
CA ASP A 86 22.09 11.27 -16.07
C ASP A 86 21.62 12.22 -14.95
N THR A 87 20.52 11.89 -14.27
CA THR A 87 19.92 12.70 -13.22
C THR A 87 19.86 11.90 -11.91
N PRO A 88 20.94 11.86 -11.11
CA PRO A 88 20.94 11.19 -9.81
C PRO A 88 19.98 11.86 -8.83
N VAL A 89 19.38 11.05 -7.95
CA VAL A 89 18.58 11.53 -6.83
C VAL A 89 19.47 12.36 -5.90
N THR A 90 19.04 13.57 -5.56
CA THR A 90 19.83 14.49 -4.74
C THR A 90 19.37 14.49 -3.29
N TRP A 91 20.27 14.81 -2.36
CA TRP A 91 19.92 14.99 -0.94
C TRP A 91 18.80 16.01 -0.71
N PRO A 92 18.78 17.18 -1.37
CA PRO A 92 17.65 18.11 -1.28
C PRO A 92 16.30 17.47 -1.66
N ASP A 93 16.27 16.64 -2.70
CA ASP A 93 15.03 15.96 -3.12
C ASP A 93 14.56 14.97 -2.06
N ILE A 94 15.48 14.18 -1.49
CA ILE A 94 15.21 13.25 -0.39
C ILE A 94 14.65 13.98 0.82
N TRP A 95 15.29 15.07 1.26
CA TRP A 95 14.83 15.81 2.45
C TRP A 95 13.50 16.52 2.23
N THR A 96 13.28 17.07 1.02
CA THR A 96 12.02 17.73 0.67
C THR A 96 10.88 16.73 0.65
N THR A 97 11.07 15.58 0.00
CA THR A 97 10.04 14.54 -0.09
C THR A 97 9.75 13.89 1.25
N LEU A 98 10.79 13.62 2.06
CA LEU A 98 10.64 13.12 3.41
C LEU A 98 9.91 14.13 4.32
N GLY A 99 10.22 15.42 4.20
CA GLY A 99 9.54 16.49 4.94
C GLY A 99 8.04 16.54 4.65
N VAL A 100 7.65 16.48 3.37
CA VAL A 100 6.22 16.41 2.98
C VAL A 100 5.57 15.12 3.46
N THR A 101 6.27 13.99 3.35
CA THR A 101 5.78 12.69 3.86
C THR A 101 5.49 12.78 5.36
N ILE A 102 6.43 13.30 6.16
CA ILE A 102 6.26 13.48 7.61
C ILE A 102 5.10 14.45 7.91
N TYR A 103 5.02 15.57 7.18
CA TYR A 103 3.93 16.52 7.31
C TYR A 103 2.56 15.86 7.07
N ASN A 104 2.43 15.11 5.97
CA ASN A 104 1.21 14.38 5.64
C ASN A 104 0.86 13.33 6.70
N HIS A 105 1.85 12.61 7.23
CA HIS A 105 1.64 11.65 8.30
C HIS A 105 1.15 12.33 9.59
N LEU A 106 1.76 13.45 9.99
CA LEU A 106 1.38 14.15 11.21
C LEU A 106 0.03 14.85 11.10
N LEU A 107 -0.29 15.42 9.94
CA LEU A 107 -1.50 16.22 9.76
C LEU A 107 -2.72 15.39 9.36
N TYR A 108 -2.54 14.33 8.58
CA TYR A 108 -3.65 13.54 8.03
C TYR A 108 -3.71 12.14 8.63
N ILE A 109 -2.61 11.37 8.56
CA ILE A 109 -2.62 9.95 8.96
C ILE A 109 -2.75 9.82 10.48
N PHE A 110 -2.03 10.63 11.26
CA PHE A 110 -2.03 10.54 12.72
C PHE A 110 -3.41 10.90 13.31
N PRO A 111 -4.07 12.02 12.94
CA PRO A 111 -5.44 12.29 13.39
C PRO A 111 -6.44 11.22 12.97
N ALA A 112 -6.32 10.69 11.73
CA ALA A 112 -7.17 9.59 11.27
C ALA A 112 -6.95 8.31 12.10
N ALA A 113 -5.70 7.99 12.45
CA ALA A 113 -5.35 6.85 13.30
C ALA A 113 -5.91 7.01 14.72
N VAL A 114 -5.78 8.20 15.32
CA VAL A 114 -6.37 8.51 16.63
C VAL A 114 -7.89 8.39 16.59
N ALA A 115 -8.54 8.94 15.57
CA ALA A 115 -9.99 8.80 15.37
C ALA A 115 -10.41 7.33 15.23
N GLN A 116 -9.67 6.54 14.45
CA GLN A 116 -9.90 5.11 14.30
C GLN A 116 -9.72 4.34 15.61
N TRP A 117 -8.73 4.71 16.42
CA TRP A 117 -8.53 4.10 17.74
C TRP A 117 -9.65 4.43 18.73
N LEU A 118 -10.18 5.66 18.70
CA LEU A 118 -11.24 6.10 19.60
C LEU A 118 -12.63 5.55 19.22
N TRP A 119 -12.92 5.42 17.93
CA TRP A 119 -14.28 5.12 17.45
C TRP A 119 -14.47 3.71 16.87
N ARG A 120 -13.42 3.08 16.37
CA ARG A 120 -13.57 1.77 15.72
C ARG A 120 -13.43 0.65 16.75
N PRO A 121 -14.39 -0.30 16.82
CA PRO A 121 -14.20 -1.49 17.64
C PRO A 121 -13.02 -2.33 17.11
N PRO A 122 -12.45 -3.20 17.96
CA PRO A 122 -11.43 -4.16 17.53
C PRO A 122 -11.88 -4.94 16.29
N VAL A 123 -10.93 -5.18 15.39
CA VAL A 123 -11.17 -5.97 14.18
C VAL A 123 -11.49 -7.41 14.59
N PRO A 124 -12.62 -7.98 14.15
CA PRO A 124 -12.89 -9.39 14.41
C PRO A 124 -11.85 -10.26 13.68
N LEU A 125 -11.25 -11.19 14.41
CA LEU A 125 -10.30 -12.16 13.88
C LEU A 125 -11.03 -13.51 13.75
N PRO A 126 -11.34 -13.99 12.54
CA PRO A 126 -11.96 -15.30 12.34
C PRO A 126 -11.04 -16.41 12.86
N CYS A 127 -11.60 -17.45 13.51
CA CYS A 127 -10.77 -18.58 13.99
C CYS A 127 -10.10 -19.29 12.78
N GLU A 128 -10.80 -19.41 11.63
CA GLU A 128 -10.27 -20.02 10.40
C GLU A 128 -9.50 -19.03 9.52
N ALA A 129 -8.37 -19.48 8.98
CA ALA A 129 -7.59 -18.75 7.98
C ALA A 129 -8.28 -18.79 6.60
N PRO A 130 -7.98 -17.84 5.69
CA PRO A 130 -8.46 -17.95 4.32
C PRO A 130 -7.75 -19.12 3.63
N THR A 131 -8.46 -19.79 2.72
CA THR A 131 -7.80 -20.74 1.81
C THR A 131 -6.74 -20.00 0.96
N LEU A 132 -5.71 -20.70 0.50
CA LEU A 132 -4.71 -20.09 -0.40
C LEU A 132 -5.37 -19.47 -1.64
N CYS A 133 -6.35 -20.18 -2.20
CA CYS A 133 -7.13 -19.71 -3.33
C CYS A 133 -7.83 -18.39 -3.00
N SER A 134 -8.62 -18.35 -1.92
CA SER A 134 -9.33 -17.14 -1.47
C SER A 134 -8.38 -15.98 -1.12
N PHE A 135 -7.21 -16.28 -0.55
CA PHE A 135 -6.19 -15.29 -0.24
C PHE A 135 -5.66 -14.62 -1.51
N PHE A 136 -5.19 -15.40 -2.49
CA PHE A 136 -4.62 -14.83 -3.72
C PHE A 136 -5.68 -14.21 -4.63
N LEU A 137 -6.85 -14.85 -4.80
CA LEU A 137 -7.96 -14.28 -5.57
C LEU A 137 -8.50 -13.00 -4.94
N GLY A 138 -8.58 -12.94 -3.61
CA GLY A 138 -9.02 -11.74 -2.91
C GLY A 138 -8.05 -10.58 -3.12
N ILE A 139 -6.74 -10.81 -2.98
CA ILE A 139 -5.71 -9.79 -3.28
C ILE A 139 -5.82 -9.34 -4.74
N PHE A 140 -5.89 -10.29 -5.68
CA PHE A 140 -5.98 -10.00 -7.10
C PHE A 140 -7.24 -9.20 -7.45
N ALA A 141 -8.40 -9.56 -6.89
CA ALA A 141 -9.64 -8.84 -7.08
C ALA A 141 -9.57 -7.42 -6.49
N CYS A 142 -8.99 -7.25 -5.30
CA CYS A 142 -8.76 -5.92 -4.72
C CYS A 142 -7.86 -5.07 -5.61
N MET A 143 -6.77 -5.63 -6.16
CA MET A 143 -5.88 -4.93 -7.09
C MET A 143 -6.64 -4.45 -8.34
N ILE A 144 -7.45 -5.31 -8.97
CA ILE A 144 -8.24 -4.89 -10.15
C ILE A 144 -9.18 -3.74 -9.82
N VAL A 145 -9.89 -3.81 -8.69
CA VAL A 145 -10.83 -2.77 -8.27
C VAL A 145 -10.09 -1.47 -8.00
N PHE A 146 -9.03 -1.53 -7.21
CA PHE A 146 -8.21 -0.38 -6.86
C PHE A 146 -7.60 0.28 -8.09
N ASP A 147 -6.96 -0.49 -8.98
CA ASP A 147 -6.32 0.01 -10.19
C ASP A 147 -7.35 0.65 -11.13
N SER A 148 -8.55 0.07 -11.24
CA SER A 148 -9.63 0.64 -12.04
C SER A 148 -10.12 1.98 -11.47
N GLN A 149 -10.29 2.06 -10.14
CA GLN A 149 -10.68 3.30 -9.46
C GLN A 149 -9.60 4.37 -9.61
N TYR A 150 -8.34 4.01 -9.36
CA TYR A 150 -7.21 4.91 -9.49
C TYR A 150 -7.04 5.39 -10.94
N TYR A 151 -7.16 4.51 -11.93
CA TYR A 151 -7.10 4.88 -13.34
C TYR A 151 -8.16 5.92 -13.71
N LEU A 152 -9.42 5.66 -13.35
CA LEU A 152 -10.52 6.59 -13.65
C LEU A 152 -10.35 7.92 -12.92
N TRP A 153 -9.93 7.88 -11.66
CA TRP A 153 -9.63 9.06 -10.88
C TRP A 153 -8.51 9.87 -11.54
N HIS A 154 -7.36 9.24 -11.81
CA HIS A 154 -6.21 9.86 -12.43
C HIS A 154 -6.58 10.49 -13.79
N LEU A 155 -7.26 9.74 -14.66
CA LEU A 155 -7.75 10.24 -15.94
C LEU A 155 -8.63 11.49 -15.77
N LEU A 156 -9.61 11.43 -14.86
CA LEU A 156 -10.51 12.55 -14.61
C LEU A 156 -9.74 13.79 -14.10
N HIS A 157 -8.77 13.59 -13.23
CA HIS A 157 -7.97 14.68 -12.65
C HIS A 157 -7.11 15.37 -13.71
N HIS A 158 -6.55 14.64 -14.67
CA HIS A 158 -5.86 15.26 -15.81
C HIS A 158 -6.81 15.95 -16.81
N ARG A 159 -8.03 15.43 -16.98
CA ARG A 159 -8.98 16.01 -17.95
C ARG A 159 -9.66 17.28 -17.47
N VAL A 160 -9.78 17.48 -16.16
CA VAL A 160 -10.46 18.65 -15.56
C VAL A 160 -9.42 19.51 -14.83
N PRO A 161 -9.07 20.71 -15.33
CA PRO A 161 -7.99 21.52 -14.77
C PRO A 161 -8.14 21.84 -13.28
N TRP A 162 -9.36 22.08 -12.82
CA TRP A 162 -9.62 22.33 -11.39
C TRP A 162 -9.27 21.13 -10.51
N LEU A 163 -9.61 19.91 -10.97
CA LEU A 163 -9.27 18.67 -10.26
C LEU A 163 -7.76 18.45 -10.25
N TYR A 164 -7.08 18.64 -11.39
CA TYR A 164 -5.62 18.59 -11.47
C TYR A 164 -4.96 19.49 -10.41
N HIS A 165 -5.29 20.78 -10.42
CA HIS A 165 -4.64 21.75 -9.53
C HIS A 165 -4.93 21.50 -8.04
N MET A 166 -6.12 21.02 -7.71
CA MET A 166 -6.53 20.82 -6.32
C MET A 166 -6.01 19.51 -5.72
N PHE A 167 -5.95 18.43 -6.51
CA PHE A 167 -5.66 17.09 -5.99
C PHE A 167 -4.31 16.54 -6.46
N HIS A 168 -3.92 16.74 -7.72
CA HIS A 168 -2.88 15.93 -8.35
C HIS A 168 -1.62 16.70 -8.78
N ALA A 169 -1.70 18.03 -8.90
CA ALA A 169 -0.59 18.86 -9.34
C ALA A 169 0.65 18.75 -8.43
N VAL A 170 0.46 18.51 -7.13
CA VAL A 170 1.56 18.28 -6.18
C VAL A 170 2.32 17.00 -6.55
N HIS A 171 1.60 15.93 -6.88
CA HIS A 171 2.17 14.64 -7.26
C HIS A 171 3.04 14.73 -8.52
N HIS A 172 2.59 15.49 -9.52
CA HIS A 172 3.35 15.72 -10.75
C HIS A 172 4.48 16.75 -10.67
N ARG A 173 4.79 17.28 -9.48
CA ARG A 173 5.91 18.22 -9.33
C ARG A 173 7.25 17.59 -9.66
N TYR A 174 7.42 16.31 -9.35
CA TYR A 174 8.61 15.54 -9.70
C TYR A 174 8.36 14.83 -11.04
N HIS A 175 9.05 15.26 -12.08
CA HIS A 175 9.00 14.60 -13.39
C HIS A 175 9.86 13.34 -13.46
N GLN A 176 10.76 13.16 -12.50
CA GLN A 176 11.71 12.06 -12.44
C GLN A 176 11.36 11.17 -11.23
N PRO A 177 11.02 9.89 -11.45
CA PRO A 177 10.62 9.00 -10.37
C PRO A 177 11.82 8.61 -9.52
N PHE A 178 11.64 8.68 -8.20
CA PHE A 178 12.44 7.99 -7.19
C PHE A 178 11.53 7.64 -6.02
N SER A 179 11.82 6.53 -5.32
CA SER A 179 10.84 5.85 -4.44
C SER A 179 10.11 6.74 -3.41
N LEU A 180 10.74 7.79 -2.89
CA LEU A 180 10.11 8.72 -1.93
C LEU A 180 9.01 9.60 -2.54
N VAL A 181 9.01 9.84 -3.85
CA VAL A 181 7.97 10.67 -4.49
C VAL A 181 6.60 10.00 -4.48
N THR A 182 6.55 8.69 -4.22
CA THR A 182 5.30 7.95 -4.02
C THR A 182 4.39 8.62 -3.00
N GLN A 183 4.93 9.25 -1.94
CA GLN A 183 4.13 10.03 -0.97
C GLN A 183 4.30 11.54 -1.07
N TYR A 184 4.98 12.04 -2.10
CA TYR A 184 4.95 13.45 -2.45
C TYR A 184 3.63 13.76 -3.16
N MET A 185 2.53 13.71 -2.44
CA MET A 185 1.17 13.90 -2.97
C MET A 185 0.38 14.88 -2.10
N SER A 186 -0.74 15.37 -2.63
CA SER A 186 -1.65 16.20 -1.84
C SER A 186 -2.33 15.38 -0.75
N GLY A 187 -2.81 16.05 0.31
CA GLY A 187 -3.61 15.39 1.34
C GLY A 187 -4.89 14.74 0.80
N TRP A 188 -5.47 15.27 -0.28
CA TRP A 188 -6.68 14.71 -0.90
C TRP A 188 -6.41 13.45 -1.70
N GLU A 189 -5.29 13.41 -2.40
CA GLU A 189 -4.83 12.21 -3.09
C GLU A 189 -4.51 11.11 -2.06
N LEU A 190 -3.80 11.46 -0.98
CA LEU A 190 -3.51 10.56 0.14
C LEU A 190 -4.79 9.99 0.77
N PHE A 191 -5.80 10.84 0.97
CA PHE A 191 -7.10 10.39 1.48
C PHE A 191 -7.79 9.43 0.51
N SER A 192 -7.76 9.72 -0.79
CA SER A 192 -8.41 8.89 -1.81
C SER A 192 -7.79 7.49 -1.89
N VAL A 193 -6.46 7.41 -1.95
CA VAL A 193 -5.75 6.11 -1.99
C VAL A 193 -5.93 5.33 -0.68
N GLY A 194 -5.89 6.00 0.48
CA GLY A 194 -6.14 5.37 1.77
C GLY A 194 -7.58 4.85 1.92
N PHE A 195 -8.55 5.60 1.37
CA PHE A 195 -9.95 5.23 1.36
C PHE A 195 -10.18 3.93 0.58
N TRP A 196 -9.75 3.85 -0.68
CA TRP A 196 -9.92 2.63 -1.49
C TRP A 196 -9.17 1.44 -0.92
N THR A 197 -7.91 1.64 -0.51
CA THR A 197 -7.11 0.58 0.13
C THR A 197 -7.82 -0.04 1.35
N THR A 198 -8.62 0.75 2.06
CA THR A 198 -9.40 0.29 3.22
C THR A 198 -10.75 -0.31 2.83
N ILE A 199 -11.44 0.30 1.86
CA ILE A 199 -12.83 -0.02 1.53
C ILE A 199 -12.93 -1.20 0.55
N ASP A 200 -12.04 -1.35 -0.42
CA ASP A 200 -12.17 -2.40 -1.42
C ASP A 200 -12.17 -3.81 -0.81
N PRO A 201 -11.27 -4.16 0.13
CA PRO A 201 -11.31 -5.46 0.77
C PRO A 201 -12.57 -5.67 1.62
N LEU A 202 -13.16 -4.59 2.17
CA LEU A 202 -14.42 -4.67 2.90
C LEU A 202 -15.61 -4.92 1.95
N LEU A 203 -15.64 -4.24 0.79
CA LEU A 203 -16.66 -4.45 -0.24
C LEU A 203 -16.61 -5.88 -0.79
N LEU A 204 -15.40 -6.43 -0.96
CA LEU A 204 -15.18 -7.79 -1.41
C LEU A 204 -15.25 -8.83 -0.29
N GLN A 205 -15.59 -8.42 0.94
CA GLN A 205 -15.73 -9.30 2.11
C GLN A 205 -14.48 -10.17 2.35
N CYS A 206 -13.30 -9.60 2.14
CA CYS A 206 -12.04 -10.29 2.29
C CYS A 206 -11.75 -10.62 3.77
N HIS A 207 -11.09 -11.76 3.98
CA HIS A 207 -10.51 -12.10 5.28
C HIS A 207 -9.47 -11.04 5.68
N CYS A 208 -9.32 -10.73 6.98
CA CYS A 208 -8.39 -9.69 7.46
C CYS A 208 -6.93 -9.93 7.00
N LEU A 209 -6.47 -11.18 7.02
CA LEU A 209 -5.17 -11.57 6.47
C LEU A 209 -5.03 -11.21 4.97
N THR A 210 -6.07 -11.44 4.16
CA THR A 210 -6.12 -11.05 2.74
C THR A 210 -6.06 -9.54 2.58
N THR A 211 -6.81 -8.80 3.39
CA THR A 211 -6.80 -7.33 3.43
C THR A 211 -5.39 -6.79 3.71
N TRP A 212 -4.69 -7.34 4.69
CA TRP A 212 -3.33 -6.93 5.03
C TRP A 212 -2.32 -7.31 3.94
N GLY A 213 -2.47 -8.49 3.33
CA GLY A 213 -1.66 -8.90 2.18
C GLY A 213 -1.83 -7.95 1.00
N PHE A 214 -3.07 -7.55 0.69
CA PHE A 214 -3.37 -6.54 -0.33
C PHE A 214 -2.75 -5.18 0.01
N MET A 215 -2.88 -4.70 1.24
CA MET A 215 -2.25 -3.43 1.67
C MET A 215 -0.73 -3.43 1.46
N VAL A 216 -0.06 -4.51 1.89
CA VAL A 216 1.39 -4.64 1.73
C VAL A 216 1.78 -4.69 0.25
N LEU A 217 1.07 -5.48 -0.56
CA LEU A 217 1.35 -5.60 -1.98
C LEU A 217 1.09 -4.29 -2.73
N ASN A 218 -0.01 -3.59 -2.44
CA ASN A 218 -0.36 -2.31 -3.05
C ASN A 218 0.72 -1.25 -2.76
N ILE A 219 1.17 -1.14 -1.51
CA ILE A 219 2.27 -0.22 -1.15
C ILE A 219 3.57 -0.59 -1.87
N TYR A 220 3.88 -1.88 -1.95
CA TYR A 220 5.05 -2.36 -2.68
C TYR A 220 5.00 -1.97 -4.15
N ILE A 221 3.92 -2.30 -4.86
CA ILE A 221 3.73 -1.99 -6.28
C ILE A 221 3.78 -0.48 -6.52
N SER A 222 3.03 0.29 -5.72
CA SER A 222 3.02 1.76 -5.81
C SER A 222 4.43 2.35 -5.63
N THR A 223 5.21 1.82 -4.69
CA THR A 223 6.60 2.28 -4.49
C THR A 223 7.52 1.84 -5.63
N GLU A 224 7.33 0.63 -6.16
CA GLU A 224 8.11 0.08 -7.27
C GLU A 224 7.88 0.88 -8.56
N ASP A 225 6.63 1.24 -8.87
CA ASP A 225 6.29 2.07 -10.03
C ASP A 225 6.94 3.46 -10.00
N HIS A 226 7.30 3.95 -8.81
CA HIS A 226 7.98 5.22 -8.60
C HIS A 226 9.47 5.08 -8.30
N CYS A 227 10.03 3.87 -8.27
CA CYS A 227 11.37 3.67 -7.74
C CYS A 227 12.48 4.21 -8.66
N GLY A 228 12.20 4.45 -9.95
CA GLY A 228 13.18 4.94 -10.92
C GLY A 228 14.08 3.84 -11.50
N TYR A 229 13.74 2.57 -11.26
CA TYR A 229 14.45 1.40 -11.77
C TYR A 229 13.54 0.53 -12.64
N ASP A 230 14.15 -0.10 -13.64
CA ASP A 230 13.53 -1.12 -14.49
C ASP A 230 14.25 -2.45 -14.27
N PHE A 231 13.81 -3.20 -13.26
CA PHE A 231 14.39 -4.51 -12.94
C PHE A 231 13.70 -5.61 -13.76
N PRO A 232 14.37 -6.74 -14.02
CA PRO A 232 13.77 -7.86 -14.75
C PRO A 232 12.49 -8.44 -14.10
N TRP A 233 12.31 -8.20 -12.80
CA TRP A 233 11.15 -8.63 -12.02
C TRP A 233 10.18 -7.48 -11.68
N SER A 234 10.43 -6.27 -12.19
CA SER A 234 9.49 -5.15 -12.06
C SER A 234 8.11 -5.57 -12.58
N MET A 235 7.04 -5.11 -11.94
CA MET A 235 5.68 -5.58 -12.24
C MET A 235 5.31 -5.32 -13.71
N ASN A 236 5.81 -4.22 -14.25
CA ASN A 236 5.65 -3.80 -15.65
C ASN A 236 6.29 -4.78 -16.65
N ASN A 237 7.22 -5.65 -16.20
CA ASN A 237 7.87 -6.68 -17.02
C ASN A 237 7.27 -8.09 -16.82
N VAL A 238 6.66 -8.36 -15.66
CA VAL A 238 6.21 -9.71 -15.27
C VAL A 238 4.71 -9.91 -15.49
N ALA A 239 3.90 -8.88 -15.28
CA ALA A 239 2.46 -8.95 -15.44
C ALA A 239 2.02 -8.23 -16.72
N PRO A 240 1.10 -8.80 -17.53
CA PRO A 240 0.41 -8.03 -18.56
C PRO A 240 -0.56 -7.08 -17.85
N THR A 241 -0.10 -5.88 -17.51
CA THR A 241 -0.93 -4.85 -16.87
C THR A 241 -2.03 -4.41 -17.85
N PRO A 242 -3.33 -4.55 -17.54
CA PRO A 242 -4.38 -4.20 -18.49
C PRO A 242 -4.51 -2.68 -18.73
N LEU A 243 -3.90 -1.84 -17.91
CA LEU A 243 -4.22 -0.41 -17.81
C LEU A 243 -3.00 0.46 -17.46
N GLN A 244 -1.82 0.16 -18.00
CA GLN A 244 -0.70 1.10 -17.88
C GLN A 244 -1.07 2.43 -18.53
N LEU A 245 -0.96 3.53 -17.79
CA LEU A 245 -0.99 4.87 -18.34
C LEU A 245 0.09 4.97 -19.44
N PRO A 246 -0.20 5.53 -20.62
CA PRO A 246 0.89 5.93 -21.50
C PRO A 246 1.78 6.91 -20.71
N PRO A 247 3.12 6.84 -20.84
CA PRO A 247 3.98 7.89 -20.31
C PRO A 247 3.41 9.22 -20.82
N SER A 248 3.36 10.22 -19.93
CA SER A 248 2.91 11.57 -20.27
C SER A 248 3.48 11.94 -21.63
N ALA A 249 2.58 12.13 -22.61
CA ALA A 249 2.98 12.26 -23.98
C ALA A 249 3.97 13.43 -24.07
N PRO A 250 5.08 13.32 -24.84
CA PRO A 250 6.07 14.39 -24.96
C PRO A 250 5.50 15.73 -25.47
N GLY A 251 4.23 15.78 -25.89
CA GLY A 251 3.51 17.00 -26.26
C GLY A 251 2.90 17.81 -25.12
N GLU A 252 2.66 17.23 -23.93
CA GLU A 252 2.00 17.94 -22.81
C GLU A 252 2.95 18.94 -22.12
N GLN A 253 4.27 18.72 -22.26
CA GLN A 253 5.30 19.65 -21.77
C GLN A 253 5.45 20.92 -22.61
N VAL A 254 4.97 20.91 -23.87
CA VAL A 254 5.06 22.09 -24.75
C VAL A 254 3.87 23.04 -24.54
N GLU A 255 2.69 22.51 -24.22
CA GLU A 255 1.47 23.32 -24.12
C GLU A 255 1.40 24.15 -22.82
N MET A 256 1.94 23.62 -21.71
CA MET A 256 2.04 24.36 -20.43
C MET A 256 3.05 25.51 -20.50
N LYS A 257 4.13 25.38 -21.28
CA LYS A 257 5.11 26.45 -21.50
C LYS A 257 4.60 27.56 -22.45
N GLY A 258 3.55 27.28 -23.22
CA GLY A 258 2.93 28.24 -24.15
C GLY A 258 1.87 29.14 -23.54
N ARG A 259 1.44 28.90 -22.29
CA ARG A 259 0.40 29.68 -21.60
C ARG A 259 0.90 30.59 -20.47
N GLU A 260 2.20 30.58 -20.19
CA GLU A 260 2.85 31.47 -19.20
C GLU A 260 3.58 32.68 -19.82
N ASN A 261 3.34 32.98 -21.12
CA ASN A 261 3.80 34.21 -21.76
C ASN A 261 2.61 35.12 -22.15
#